data_AF-A0A433AVJ4-F1
#
_entry.id   AF-A0A433AVJ4-F1
#
_cell.length_a   1.000
_cell.length_b   1.000
_cell.length_c   1.000
_cell.angle_alpha   90.00
_cell.angle_beta   90.00
_cell.angle_gamma   90.00
#
_symmetry.space_group_name_H-M   'P 1'
#
loop_
_entity.id
_entity.type
_entity.pdbx_description
1 polymer ?
#
loop_
_entity_poly.entity_id
_entity_poly.type
_entity_poly.pdbx_seq_one_letter_code
_entity_poly.pdbx_strand_id
1 'polypeptide(L)'
;MDEQHYFSYHRQYNDQTDNAVNFQYLYMLTDDFKRLIWKARMNDSHAIVVKFIRRYNHNTHTLCANQELTPKLHFHDNQDVYRFRMIIIDYVDGIPLSSPLVNKASLSIQNKIF
;
A
#
# COMPACT_ATOMS: atom_id res chain seq x y z
N MET A 1 8.11 13.83 16.92
CA MET A 1 8.31 12.45 17.38
C MET A 1 8.48 11.64 16.12
N ASP A 2 9.71 11.16 15.85
CA ASP A 2 10.06 10.50 14.58
C ASP A 2 9.50 9.07 14.57
N GLU A 3 8.25 8.90 14.12
CA GLU A 3 7.60 7.59 13.99
C GLU A 3 8.35 6.66 13.01
N GLN A 4 9.25 7.22 12.19
CA GLN A 4 10.07 6.50 11.21
C GLN A 4 11.19 5.64 11.83
N HIS A 5 11.58 5.88 13.10
CA HIS A 5 12.58 5.06 13.80
C HIS A 5 11.99 3.86 14.56
N TYR A 6 10.67 3.82 14.76
CA TYR A 6 10.03 2.80 15.60
C TYR A 6 9.50 1.58 14.84
N PHE A 7 9.25 1.71 13.54
CA PHE A 7 8.98 0.56 12.68
C PHE A 7 10.31 0.03 12.18
N SER A 8 10.90 -0.91 12.92
CA SER A 8 11.93 -1.79 12.38
C SER A 8 11.43 -2.26 11.02
N TYR A 9 12.14 -1.90 9.94
CA TYR A 9 11.76 -2.16 8.56
C TYR A 9 11.64 -3.67 8.35
N HIS A 10 10.49 -4.25 8.73
CA HIS A 10 10.12 -5.62 8.41
C HIS A 10 10.14 -5.67 6.89
N ARG A 11 11.08 -6.46 6.39
CA ARG A 11 11.39 -6.64 4.96
C ARG A 11 11.05 -8.04 4.51
N GLN A 12 10.25 -8.74 5.33
CA GLN A 12 9.91 -10.13 5.16
C GLN A 12 8.52 -10.38 5.76
N TYR A 13 7.78 -11.29 5.14
CA TYR A 13 6.57 -11.89 5.68
C TYR A 13 6.50 -13.36 5.25
N ASN A 14 5.64 -14.16 5.89
CA ASN A 14 5.33 -15.50 5.42
C ASN A 14 4.04 -15.46 4.59
N ASP A 15 4.07 -16.02 3.39
CA ASP A 15 2.88 -16.13 2.55
C ASP A 15 1.89 -17.17 3.09
N GLN A 16 0.80 -17.40 2.36
CA GLN A 16 -0.25 -18.35 2.76
C GLN A 16 0.23 -19.82 2.80
N THR A 17 1.41 -20.10 2.22
CA THR A 17 2.06 -21.42 2.23
C THR A 17 3.23 -21.50 3.23
N ASP A 18 3.34 -20.51 4.12
CA ASP A 18 4.41 -20.35 5.12
C ASP A 18 5.81 -20.17 4.49
N ASN A 19 5.87 -19.75 3.22
CA ASN A 19 7.12 -19.42 2.58
C ASN A 19 7.53 -17.98 2.89
N ALA A 20 8.80 -17.82 3.25
CA ALA A 20 9.43 -16.53 3.50
C ALA A 20 9.51 -15.69 2.21
N VAL A 21 8.75 -14.60 2.15
CA VAL A 21 8.80 -13.61 1.07
C VAL A 21 9.54 -12.38 1.56
N ASN A 22 10.63 -12.03 0.88
CA ASN A 22 11.41 -10.83 1.16
C ASN A 22 11.06 -9.70 0.19
N PHE A 23 11.19 -8.47 0.66
CA PHE A 23 10.96 -7.27 -0.13
C PHE A 23 11.83 -6.09 0.32
N GLN A 24 12.02 -5.13 -0.58
CA GLN A 24 12.78 -3.91 -0.35
C GLN A 24 11.88 -2.68 -0.48
N TYR A 25 11.88 -1.81 0.53
CA TYR A 25 11.23 -0.50 0.46
C TYR A 25 11.89 0.38 -0.60
N LEU A 26 11.08 1.06 -1.42
CA LEU A 26 11.54 1.99 -2.44
C LEU A 26 11.34 3.44 -1.99
N TYR A 27 10.10 3.86 -1.75
CA TYR A 27 9.75 5.21 -1.31
C TYR A 27 8.36 5.27 -0.67
N MET A 28 8.09 6.31 0.12
CA MET A 28 6.75 6.56 0.68
C MET A 28 5.79 7.02 -0.41
N LEU A 29 4.56 6.52 -0.37
CA LEU A 29 3.50 6.89 -1.33
C LEU A 29 2.73 8.15 -0.92
N THR A 30 3.06 8.74 0.23
CA THR A 30 2.35 9.87 0.82
C THR A 30 3.31 10.68 1.69
N ASP A 31 3.17 12.00 1.66
CA ASP A 31 3.90 12.93 2.52
C ASP A 31 3.25 13.06 3.92
N ASP A 32 2.04 12.51 4.11
CA ASP A 32 1.39 12.44 5.41
C ASP A 32 2.08 11.41 6.31
N PHE A 33 2.88 11.89 7.26
CA PHE A 33 3.59 11.06 8.24
C PHE A 33 2.66 10.19 9.11
N LYS A 34 1.35 10.51 9.22
CA LYS A 34 0.37 9.68 9.92
C LYS A 34 -0.06 8.46 9.09
N ARG A 35 0.25 8.46 7.79
CA ARG A 35 -0.07 7.39 6.84
C ARG A 35 1.23 6.74 6.41
N LEU A 36 1.58 5.68 7.12
CA LEU A 36 2.76 4.87 6.82
C LEU A 36 2.45 3.92 5.65
N ILE A 37 2.53 4.45 4.43
CA ILE A 37 2.27 3.73 3.17
C ILE A 37 3.50 3.81 2.28
N TRP A 38 4.02 2.67 1.89
CA TRP A 38 5.26 2.56 1.14
C TRP A 38 5.07 1.75 -0.12
N LYS A 39 5.75 2.16 -1.19
CA LYS A 39 6.01 1.28 -2.32
C LYS A 39 7.22 0.42 -1.98
N ALA A 40 7.10 -0.88 -2.21
CA ALA A 40 8.19 -1.83 -2.08
C ALA A 40 8.23 -2.76 -3.28
N ARG A 41 9.34 -3.50 -3.42
CA ARG A 41 9.59 -4.47 -4.47
C ARG A 41 9.96 -5.81 -3.86
N MET A 42 9.26 -6.87 -4.26
CA MET A 42 9.60 -8.24 -3.92
C MET A 42 10.81 -8.74 -4.73
N ASN A 43 11.42 -9.85 -4.31
CA ASN A 43 12.60 -10.42 -4.97
C ASN A 43 12.35 -10.81 -6.44
N ASP A 44 11.14 -11.22 -6.79
CA ASP A 44 10.71 -11.51 -8.16
C ASP A 44 10.44 -10.24 -9.01
N SER A 45 10.73 -9.07 -8.45
CA SER A 45 10.47 -7.75 -9.03
C SER A 45 9.02 -7.27 -8.99
N HIS A 46 8.12 -8.04 -8.39
CA HIS A 46 6.73 -7.63 -8.24
C HIS A 46 6.62 -6.42 -7.31
N ALA A 47 5.88 -5.40 -7.72
CA ALA A 47 5.70 -4.18 -6.94
C ALA A 47 4.52 -4.35 -5.97
N ILE A 48 4.72 -3.92 -4.73
CA ILE A 48 3.73 -4.00 -3.66
C ILE A 48 3.58 -2.68 -2.91
N VAL A 49 2.45 -2.56 -2.23
CA VAL A 49 2.24 -1.56 -1.19
C VAL A 49 2.37 -2.23 0.17
N VAL A 50 3.23 -1.67 1.01
CA VAL A 50 3.33 -2.01 2.44
C VAL A 50 2.66 -0.89 3.23
N LYS A 51 1.64 -1.22 4.01
CA LYS A 51 0.84 -0.24 4.74
C LYS A 51 0.73 -0.63 6.20
N PHE A 52 0.99 0.31 7.09
CA PHE A 52 0.75 0.14 8.53
C PHE A 52 -0.54 0.85 8.94
N ILE A 53 -1.48 0.09 9.51
CA ILE A 53 -2.82 0.58 9.87
C ILE A 53 -3.28 0.06 11.22
N ARG A 54 -4.00 0.88 11.98
CA ARG A 54 -4.50 0.51 13.31
C ARG A 54 -5.70 -0.44 13.28
N ARG A 55 -6.53 -0.35 12.23
CA ARG A 55 -7.74 -1.17 12.06
C ARG A 55 -7.77 -1.67 10.63
N TYR A 56 -7.93 -2.98 10.48
CA TYR A 56 -8.05 -3.63 9.19
C TYR A 56 -9.12 -4.70 9.24
N ASN A 57 -9.99 -4.72 8.23
CA ASN A 57 -10.99 -5.77 8.06
C ASN A 57 -10.57 -6.67 6.90
N HIS A 58 -9.85 -7.74 7.24
CA HIS A 58 -9.39 -8.73 6.28
C HIS A 58 -10.54 -9.34 5.48
N ASN A 59 -11.64 -9.74 6.14
CA ASN A 59 -12.78 -10.38 5.47
C ASN A 59 -13.39 -9.48 4.39
N THR A 60 -13.61 -8.20 4.71
CA THR A 60 -14.13 -7.24 3.71
C THR A 60 -13.15 -7.05 2.55
N HIS A 61 -11.85 -6.93 2.84
CA HIS A 61 -10.86 -6.80 1.76
C HIS A 61 -10.85 -8.03 0.86
N THR A 62 -10.86 -9.24 1.42
CA THR A 62 -10.89 -10.50 0.67
C THR A 62 -12.13 -10.59 -0.21
N LEU A 63 -13.31 -10.24 0.31
CA LEU A 63 -14.55 -10.21 -0.47
C LEU A 63 -14.45 -9.25 -1.65
N CYS A 64 -13.93 -8.04 -1.44
CA CYS A 64 -13.71 -7.08 -2.51
C CYS A 64 -12.66 -7.55 -3.52
N ALA A 65 -11.59 -8.22 -3.07
CA ALA A 65 -10.50 -8.67 -3.93
C ALA A 65 -10.95 -9.78 -4.87
N ASN A 66 -11.80 -10.70 -4.36
CA ASN A 66 -12.42 -11.76 -5.16
C ASN A 66 -13.36 -11.22 -6.25
N GLN A 67 -13.80 -9.97 -6.13
CA GLN A 67 -14.61 -9.27 -7.12
C GLN A 67 -13.80 -8.24 -7.92
N GLU A 68 -12.47 -8.26 -7.82
CA GLU A 68 -11.56 -7.33 -8.50
C GLU A 68 -11.80 -5.84 -8.14
N LEU A 69 -12.44 -5.56 -7.00
CA LEU A 69 -12.76 -4.21 -6.53
C LEU A 69 -11.64 -3.58 -5.69
N THR A 70 -10.67 -4.38 -5.26
CA THR A 70 -9.49 -3.92 -4.51
C THR A 70 -8.29 -4.77 -4.91
N PRO A 71 -7.05 -4.26 -4.81
CA PRO A 71 -5.86 -5.02 -5.13
C PRO A 71 -5.75 -6.30 -4.28
N LYS A 72 -5.09 -7.32 -4.85
CA LYS A 72 -4.86 -8.59 -4.17
C LYS A 72 -4.15 -8.37 -2.84
N LEU A 73 -4.63 -9.04 -1.80
CA LEU A 73 -3.98 -9.10 -0.49
C LEU A 73 -2.96 -10.24 -0.48
N HIS A 74 -1.70 -9.92 -0.25
CA HIS A 74 -0.62 -10.91 -0.09
C HIS A 74 -0.42 -11.29 1.36
N PHE A 75 -0.56 -10.32 2.27
CA PHE A 75 -0.31 -10.52 3.69
C PHE A 75 -1.08 -9.53 4.55
N HIS A 76 -1.45 -9.97 5.74
CA HIS A 76 -1.89 -9.11 6.82
C HIS A 76 -1.40 -9.68 8.15
N ASP A 77 -0.96 -8.80 9.05
CA ASP A 77 -0.66 -9.22 10.41
C ASP A 77 -1.94 -9.62 11.15
N ASN A 78 -1.85 -10.77 11.83
CA ASN A 78 -2.88 -11.24 12.76
C ASN A 78 -2.78 -10.57 14.14
N GLN A 79 -1.66 -9.89 14.43
CA GLN A 79 -1.39 -9.25 15.71
C GLN A 79 -0.96 -7.80 15.50
N ASP A 80 -1.25 -6.96 16.50
CA ASP A 80 -0.84 -5.56 16.45
C ASP A 80 0.64 -5.45 16.87
N VAL A 81 1.49 -5.03 15.94
CA VAL A 81 2.86 -4.61 16.22
C VAL A 81 2.84 -3.12 16.53
N TYR A 82 3.12 -2.74 17.78
CA TYR A 82 3.05 -1.34 18.25
C TYR A 82 1.72 -0.62 17.96
N ARG A 83 0.58 -1.33 18.06
CA ARG A 83 -0.79 -0.83 17.74
C ARG A 83 -1.08 -0.64 16.25
N PHE A 84 -0.22 -1.15 15.37
CA PHE A 84 -0.45 -1.18 13.94
C PHE A 84 -0.38 -2.62 13.42
N ARG A 85 -1.09 -2.86 12.32
CA ARG A 85 -1.02 -4.07 11.52
C ARG A 85 -0.35 -3.72 10.22
N MET A 86 0.62 -4.52 9.81
CA MET A 86 1.15 -4.46 8.46
C MET A 86 0.17 -5.18 7.53
N ILE A 87 -0.13 -4.55 6.39
CA ILE A 87 -0.77 -5.21 5.27
C ILE A 87 0.11 -5.05 4.03
N ILE A 88 0.15 -6.09 3.21
CA ILE A 88 0.87 -6.09 1.94
C ILE A 88 -0.11 -6.42 0.83
N ILE A 89 -0.24 -5.52 -0.11
CA ILE A 89 -1.18 -5.62 -1.24
C ILE A 89 -0.44 -5.35 -2.55
N ASP A 90 -1.04 -5.75 -3.67
CA ASP A 90 -0.55 -5.37 -4.99
C ASP A 90 -0.42 -3.85 -5.13
N TYR A 91 0.68 -3.42 -5.76
CA TYR A 91 0.80 -2.06 -6.25
C TYR A 91 0.03 -1.92 -7.56
N VAL A 92 -0.84 -0.92 -7.63
CA VAL A 92 -1.54 -0.56 -8.88
C VAL A 92 -0.85 0.65 -9.47
N ASP A 93 -0.32 0.49 -10.68
CA ASP A 93 0.24 1.61 -11.45
C ASP A 93 -0.86 2.62 -11.76
N GLY A 94 -0.67 3.84 -11.30
CA GLY A 94 -1.64 4.91 -11.49
C GLY A 94 -1.15 6.24 -10.94
N ILE A 95 -1.77 7.31 -11.43
CA ILE A 95 -1.52 8.66 -10.92
C ILE A 95 -2.55 8.92 -9.82
N PRO A 96 -2.13 9.30 -8.59
CA PRO A 96 -3.07 9.69 -7.55
C PRO A 96 -3.99 10.80 -8.06
N LEU A 97 -5.29 10.71 -7.77
CA LEU A 97 -6.26 11.73 -8.18
C LEU A 97 -5.92 13.12 -7.64
N SER A 98 -5.25 13.19 -6.49
CA SER A 98 -4.75 14.44 -5.89
C SER A 98 -3.52 15.01 -6.62
N SER A 99 -2.96 14.32 -7.60
CA SER A 99 -1.78 14.78 -8.32
C SER A 99 -2.06 16.08 -9.09
N PRO A 100 -1.16 17.08 -9.03
CA PRO A 100 -1.27 18.29 -9.84
C PRO A 100 -1.37 18.03 -11.35
N LEU A 101 -0.86 16.88 -11.83
CA LEU A 101 -0.96 16.46 -13.23
C LEU A 101 -2.41 16.15 -13.63
N VAL A 102 -3.17 15.52 -12.73
CA VAL A 102 -4.60 15.24 -12.93
C VAL A 102 -5.38 16.55 -12.94
N ASN A 103 -5.06 17.49 -12.05
CA ASN A 103 -5.71 18.81 -12.02
C ASN A 103 -5.52 19.59 -13.33
N LYS A 104 -4.30 19.56 -13.91
CA LYS A 104 -4.03 20.17 -15.22
C LYS A 104 -4.79 19.50 -16.36
N ALA A 105 -4.87 18.17 -16.35
CA ALA A 105 -5.64 17.42 -17.34
C ALA A 105 -7.15 17.76 -17.25
N SER A 106 -7.71 17.80 -16.04
CA SER A 106 -9.12 18.17 -15.79
C SER A 106 -9.44 19.59 -16.27
N LEU A 107 -8.56 20.56 -16.00
CA LEU A 107 -8.68 21.94 -16.49
C LEU A 107 -8.63 22.01 -18.02
N SER A 108 -7.78 21.21 -18.66
CA SER A 108 -7.67 21.18 -20.12
C SER A 108 -8.89 20.56 -20.81
N ILE A 109 -9.59 19.64 -20.15
CA ILE A 109 -10.84 19.04 -20.64
C ILE A 109 -12.00 20.04 -20.49
N GLN A 110 -12.07 20.77 -19.38
CA GLN A 110 -13.07 21.82 -19.18
C GLN A 110 -12.93 22.96 -20.21
N ASN A 111 -11.70 23.34 -20.56
CA ASN A 111 -11.42 24.41 -21.54
C ASN A 111 -11.64 23.98 -23.01
N LYS A 112 -12.00 22.72 -23.28
CA LYS A 112 -12.33 22.24 -24.64
C LYS A 112 -13.84 22.13 -24.90
N ILE A 113 -14.67 22.38 -23.89
CA ILE A 113 -16.14 22.27 -23.97
C ILE A 113 -16.80 23.65 -24.21
N PHE A 114 -16.00 24.70 -24.41
CA PHE A 114 -16.46 26.04 -24.80
C PHE A 114 -15.62 26.57 -25.97
#